data_AF-A0A7W0WVM1-F1
#
_entry.id   AF-A0A7W0WVM1-F1
#
_cell.length_a   1.000
_cell.length_b   1.000
_cell.length_c   1.000
_cell.angle_alpha   90.00
_cell.angle_beta   90.00
_cell.angle_gamma   90.00
#
_symmetry.space_group_name_H-M   'P 1'
#
loop_
_entity.id
_entity.type
_entity.pdbx_description
1 polymer ?
#
loop_
_entity_poly.entity_id
_entity_poly.type
_entity_poly.pdbx_seq_one_letter_code
_entity_poly.pdbx_strand_id
1 'polypeptide(L)'
;MARKESKPQAHVVERSGTSSTCATCRMEIAAGEVRFSEAYGSSDGNWARSVRNARTPKRRDNEDYDDRSPSVEKVTADVDARHHHLVCAARELPFRLMSPLAAFKEPLSERDELNAIMTRKIEREDNIVDPAAAAPATRDEYAGFLARAAEDDEVLLVFGDWLQSVGDARGQLIAVQHALETAKGPKQLGLQEAEKRVLSGSLLMPDAQPAAFLWRRGFVHRVMFDAIEHDKWKPVLRHPSLQLVREVAVSAALPALPATVRVLELGRLARRDDVAAILAGLPGLERLKLHFVDDLRAVRHGKVVELELFDLGAPRAGMTLRTADRDQLPSLRRLVLRIERGLDAAVALVCGTPLVRDLEELVLHGPITPAGLAPLR
;
A
#
# COMPACT_ATOMS: atom_id res chain seq x y z
N MET A 1 -10.74 -47.75 3.61
CA MET A 1 -10.87 -46.54 2.76
C MET A 1 -10.74 -45.33 3.67
N ALA A 2 -9.74 -44.47 3.47
CA ALA A 2 -9.61 -43.24 4.25
C ALA A 2 -10.79 -42.31 3.90
N ARG A 3 -11.57 -41.87 4.89
CA ARG A 3 -12.61 -40.87 4.67
C ARG A 3 -11.95 -39.58 4.22
N LYS A 4 -12.34 -39.09 3.05
CA LYS A 4 -11.89 -37.78 2.54
C LYS A 4 -12.54 -36.70 3.40
N GLU A 5 -11.73 -35.90 4.09
CA GLU A 5 -12.22 -34.77 4.87
C GLU A 5 -12.82 -33.71 3.94
N SER A 6 -13.86 -33.02 4.42
CA SER A 6 -14.45 -31.88 3.73
C SER A 6 -13.52 -30.68 3.80
N LYS A 7 -13.39 -29.94 2.70
CA LYS A 7 -12.54 -28.74 2.64
C LYS A 7 -13.04 -27.65 3.60
N PRO A 8 -12.18 -27.05 4.42
CA PRO A 8 -12.54 -25.93 5.28
C PRO A 8 -12.84 -24.68 4.43
N GLN A 9 -13.96 -24.01 4.74
CA GLN A 9 -14.39 -22.78 4.06
C GLN A 9 -13.82 -21.50 4.70
N ALA A 10 -13.15 -21.62 5.85
CA ALA A 10 -12.55 -20.53 6.61
C ALA A 10 -11.30 -21.02 7.36
N HIS A 11 -10.56 -20.09 7.97
CA HIS A 11 -9.51 -20.43 8.93
C HIS A 11 -10.13 -21.04 10.18
N VAL A 12 -9.79 -22.29 10.51
CA VAL A 12 -10.40 -23.02 11.63
C VAL A 12 -9.33 -23.72 12.44
N VAL A 13 -9.47 -23.67 13.77
CA VAL A 13 -8.77 -24.58 14.68
C VAL A 13 -9.68 -25.78 14.92
N GLU A 14 -9.21 -26.98 14.58
CA GLU A 14 -9.99 -28.22 14.63
C GLU A 14 -9.11 -29.42 15.03
N ARG A 15 -9.73 -30.53 15.42
CA ARG A 15 -9.03 -31.81 15.53
C ARG A 15 -8.93 -32.47 14.16
N SER A 16 -7.74 -32.94 13.82
CA SER A 16 -7.49 -33.70 12.59
C SER A 16 -8.33 -34.99 12.62
N GLY A 17 -9.17 -35.25 11.62
CA GLY A 17 -9.89 -36.52 11.51
C GLY A 17 -9.02 -37.65 10.94
N THR A 18 -7.96 -37.27 10.23
CA THR A 18 -6.99 -38.14 9.55
C THR A 18 -5.56 -37.65 9.80
N SER A 19 -4.54 -38.46 9.48
CA SER A 19 -3.17 -37.94 9.50
C SER A 19 -2.92 -36.98 8.34
N SER A 20 -2.19 -35.91 8.60
CA SER A 20 -1.84 -34.88 7.61
C SER A 20 -0.41 -34.38 7.84
N THR A 21 0.08 -33.44 7.05
CA THR A 21 1.44 -32.91 7.20
C THR A 21 1.39 -31.40 7.39
N CYS A 22 2.16 -30.90 8.36
CA CYS A 22 2.29 -29.47 8.57
C CYS A 22 2.94 -28.78 7.37
N ALA A 23 2.33 -27.72 6.85
CA ALA A 23 2.87 -26.98 5.71
C ALA A 23 4.14 -26.19 6.03
N THR A 24 4.36 -25.82 7.30
CA THR A 24 5.56 -25.10 7.75
C THR A 24 6.71 -26.07 8.01
N CYS A 25 6.58 -26.97 8.99
CA CYS A 25 7.69 -27.80 9.47
C CYS A 25 7.80 -29.17 8.80
N ARG A 26 6.82 -29.55 7.96
CA ARG A 26 6.75 -30.86 7.28
C ARG A 26 6.63 -32.08 8.19
N MET A 27 6.45 -31.89 9.50
CA MET A 27 6.15 -32.99 10.42
C MET A 27 4.70 -33.45 10.28
N GLU A 28 4.45 -34.71 10.62
CA GLU A 28 3.10 -35.30 10.65
C GLU A 28 2.22 -34.61 11.71
N ILE A 29 0.94 -34.50 11.39
CA ILE A 29 -0.15 -34.13 12.29
C ILE A 29 -1.02 -35.37 12.41
N ALA A 30 -1.00 -36.04 13.55
CA ALA A 30 -1.72 -37.30 13.73
C ALA A 30 -3.25 -37.08 13.82
N ALA A 31 -4.03 -38.13 13.54
CA ALA A 31 -5.47 -38.10 13.76
C ALA A 31 -5.76 -37.83 15.25
N GLY A 32 -6.67 -36.88 15.53
CA GLY A 32 -7.03 -36.42 16.86
C GLY A 32 -6.23 -35.21 17.36
N GLU A 33 -5.10 -34.87 16.74
CA GLU A 33 -4.32 -33.68 17.10
C GLU A 33 -5.04 -32.39 16.70
N VAL A 34 -4.88 -31.35 17.51
CA VAL A 34 -5.43 -30.03 17.20
C VAL A 34 -4.51 -29.32 16.21
N ARG A 35 -5.09 -28.84 15.11
CA ARG A 35 -4.38 -28.17 14.02
C ARG A 35 -5.08 -26.88 13.63
N PHE A 36 -4.32 -26.01 12.98
CA PHE A 36 -4.84 -24.85 12.28
C PHE A 36 -4.98 -25.18 10.79
N SER A 37 -6.22 -25.14 10.30
CA SER A 37 -6.56 -25.34 8.90
C SER A 37 -6.70 -23.98 8.23
N GLU A 38 -5.75 -23.65 7.36
CA GLU A 38 -5.73 -22.43 6.57
C GLU A 38 -6.39 -22.70 5.21
N ALA A 39 -7.55 -22.08 4.98
CA ALA A 39 -8.20 -22.13 3.68
C ALA A 39 -7.47 -21.22 2.67
N TYR A 40 -7.15 -21.77 1.51
CA TYR A 40 -6.74 -21.05 0.30
C TYR A 40 -7.75 -21.36 -0.82
N GLY A 41 -7.97 -20.52 -1.83
CA GLY A 41 -8.77 -20.79 -3.02
C GLY A 41 -8.33 -20.09 -4.34
N SER A 42 -8.81 -20.49 -5.52
CA SER A 42 -8.52 -19.85 -6.82
C SER A 42 -9.05 -18.41 -7.16
N SER A 43 -8.59 -17.86 -8.29
CA SER A 43 -8.84 -16.52 -8.88
C SER A 43 -10.28 -15.97 -9.08
N ASP A 44 -11.33 -16.53 -8.49
CA ASP A 44 -12.74 -16.20 -8.82
C ASP A 44 -13.50 -15.61 -7.60
N GLY A 45 -12.77 -15.19 -6.57
CA GLY A 45 -13.28 -15.05 -5.20
C GLY A 45 -12.86 -16.20 -4.28
N ASN A 46 -11.96 -17.06 -4.77
CA ASN A 46 -11.30 -18.08 -3.99
C ASN A 46 -9.85 -17.56 -3.62
N TRP A 47 -9.29 -17.97 -2.47
CA TRP A 47 -8.08 -17.46 -1.77
C TRP A 47 -6.62 -18.00 -2.04
N ALA A 48 -5.87 -17.83 -3.14
CA ALA A 48 -4.65 -18.65 -3.35
C ALA A 48 -3.77 -18.08 -4.43
N ARG A 49 -2.85 -17.21 -4.00
CA ARG A 49 -1.54 -17.13 -4.63
C ARG A 49 -0.43 -17.03 -3.57
N SER A 50 -0.03 -18.19 -3.07
CA SER A 50 1.32 -18.75 -3.22
C SER A 50 1.22 -20.19 -2.71
N VAL A 51 1.65 -21.24 -3.40
CA VAL A 51 3.03 -21.73 -3.45
C VAL A 51 3.15 -22.73 -4.60
N ARG A 52 4.21 -22.57 -5.39
CA ARG A 52 4.61 -23.37 -6.56
C ARG A 52 5.07 -24.82 -6.26
N ASN A 53 4.73 -25.43 -5.13
CA ASN A 53 5.31 -26.73 -4.71
C ASN A 53 4.29 -27.80 -4.28
N ALA A 54 3.14 -27.91 -4.95
CA ALA A 54 2.35 -29.14 -4.96
C ALA A 54 2.71 -29.97 -6.22
N ARG A 55 3.97 -30.42 -6.31
CA ARG A 55 4.34 -31.49 -7.24
C ARG A 55 4.06 -32.82 -6.53
N THR A 56 2.91 -33.44 -6.81
CA THR A 56 2.88 -34.90 -6.87
C THR A 56 3.65 -35.34 -8.13
N PRO A 57 4.36 -36.48 -8.11
CA PRO A 57 5.00 -37.00 -9.31
C PRO A 57 3.90 -37.26 -10.34
N LYS A 58 4.01 -36.64 -11.53
CA LYS A 58 3.13 -36.96 -12.66
C LYS A 58 3.25 -38.46 -12.94
N ARG A 59 2.19 -39.19 -12.61
CA ARG A 59 1.88 -40.50 -13.18
C ARG A 59 1.77 -40.25 -14.70
N ARG A 60 2.70 -40.83 -15.47
CA ARG A 60 2.56 -40.99 -16.91
C ARG A 60 1.45 -42.02 -17.10
N ASP A 61 0.22 -41.55 -17.25
CA ASP A 61 -0.85 -42.38 -17.77
C ASP A 61 -1.18 -41.88 -19.19
N ASN A 62 -0.91 -42.78 -20.12
CA ASN A 62 -1.09 -42.83 -21.57
C ASN A 62 -1.95 -41.77 -22.26
N GLU A 63 -1.36 -41.28 -23.36
CA GLU A 63 -2.06 -40.79 -24.55
C GLU A 63 -2.92 -41.91 -25.13
N ASP A 64 -4.24 -41.79 -24.98
CA ASP A 64 -5.25 -42.25 -25.93
C ASP A 64 -6.61 -42.01 -25.27
N TYR A 65 -7.30 -40.92 -25.59
CA TYR A 65 -8.77 -40.91 -25.58
C TYR A 65 -9.34 -39.72 -26.37
N ASP A 66 -9.71 -40.09 -27.59
CA ASP A 66 -10.89 -39.74 -28.38
C ASP A 66 -11.75 -38.50 -28.04
N ASP A 67 -12.06 -37.81 -29.13
CA ASP A 67 -12.75 -36.55 -29.32
C ASP A 67 -14.27 -36.77 -29.26
N ARG A 68 -14.91 -36.42 -28.12
CA ARG A 68 -16.36 -36.14 -28.01
C ARG A 68 -16.70 -35.62 -26.60
N SER A 69 -16.79 -34.30 -26.48
CA SER A 69 -17.23 -33.57 -25.28
C SER A 69 -18.58 -34.04 -24.73
N PRO A 70 -18.68 -34.19 -23.40
CA PRO A 70 -19.88 -33.72 -22.71
C PRO A 70 -19.55 -32.98 -21.42
N SER A 71 -20.25 -31.87 -21.21
CA SER A 71 -20.23 -31.02 -20.01
C SER A 71 -18.88 -30.37 -19.68
N VAL A 72 -18.87 -29.03 -19.73
CA VAL A 72 -17.92 -28.24 -18.95
C VAL A 72 -18.17 -28.62 -17.48
N GLU A 73 -17.43 -29.62 -17.00
CA GLU A 73 -17.24 -29.84 -15.57
C GLU A 73 -16.86 -28.48 -15.01
N LYS A 74 -17.78 -27.91 -14.21
CA LYS A 74 -17.48 -26.76 -13.38
C LYS A 74 -16.16 -27.06 -12.71
N VAL A 75 -15.13 -26.31 -13.09
CA VAL A 75 -13.85 -26.29 -12.39
C VAL A 75 -14.19 -25.90 -10.97
N THR A 76 -14.40 -26.89 -10.10
CA THR A 76 -14.51 -26.66 -8.68
C THR A 76 -13.15 -26.13 -8.29
N ALA A 77 -13.09 -24.84 -7.97
CA ALA A 77 -11.92 -24.24 -7.38
C ALA A 77 -11.45 -25.15 -6.24
N ASP A 78 -10.34 -25.85 -6.46
CA ASP A 78 -9.78 -26.72 -5.44
C ASP A 78 -9.21 -25.80 -4.35
N VAL A 79 -10.02 -25.59 -3.30
CA VAL A 79 -9.57 -25.00 -2.04
C VAL A 79 -8.67 -26.05 -1.37
N ASP A 80 -7.37 -25.99 -1.66
CA ASP A 80 -6.39 -26.80 -0.94
C ASP A 80 -6.13 -26.14 0.41
N ALA A 81 -6.61 -26.77 1.47
CA ALA A 81 -6.29 -26.36 2.83
C ALA A 81 -4.82 -26.67 3.13
N ARG A 82 -4.17 -25.77 3.87
CA ARG A 82 -2.91 -26.11 4.56
C ARG A 82 -3.20 -26.39 6.01
N HIS A 83 -2.56 -27.42 6.51
CA HIS A 83 -2.62 -27.77 7.91
C HIS A 83 -1.33 -27.33 8.57
N HIS A 84 -1.45 -26.72 9.75
CA HIS A 84 -0.32 -26.32 10.58
C HIS A 84 -0.50 -26.87 12.00
N HIS A 85 0.57 -27.30 12.66
CA HIS A 85 0.55 -27.41 14.12
C HIS A 85 0.25 -26.03 14.71
N LEU A 86 -0.48 -25.96 15.83
CA LEU A 86 -0.82 -24.68 16.45
C LEU A 86 0.42 -23.83 16.76
N VAL A 87 1.50 -24.44 17.23
CA VAL A 87 2.77 -23.75 17.50
C VAL A 87 3.39 -23.18 16.21
N CYS A 88 3.34 -23.93 15.10
CA CYS A 88 3.81 -23.44 13.81
C CYS A 88 2.94 -22.29 13.30
N ALA A 89 1.62 -22.39 13.42
CA ALA A 89 0.70 -21.30 13.07
C ALA A 89 0.88 -20.07 13.96
N ALA A 90 1.11 -20.24 15.26
CA ALA A 90 1.38 -19.13 16.18
C ALA A 90 2.69 -18.41 15.83
N ARG A 91 3.71 -19.16 15.39
CA ARG A 91 5.00 -18.61 14.98
C ARG A 91 4.99 -18.01 13.59
N GLU A 92 4.21 -18.51 12.65
CA GLU A 92 4.27 -18.04 11.26
C GLU A 92 3.11 -17.12 10.89
N LEU A 93 1.93 -17.34 11.48
CA LEU A 93 0.65 -16.74 11.10
C LEU A 93 -0.15 -16.24 12.33
N PRO A 94 0.46 -15.47 13.26
CA PRO A 94 -0.17 -15.14 14.54
C PRO A 94 -1.54 -14.46 14.37
N PHE A 95 -1.65 -13.47 13.48
CA PHE A 95 -2.91 -12.75 13.22
C PHE A 95 -4.03 -13.65 12.66
N ARG A 96 -3.68 -14.62 11.81
CA ARG A 96 -4.67 -15.56 11.23
C ARG A 96 -5.11 -16.61 12.24
N LEU A 97 -4.26 -16.94 13.22
CA LEU A 97 -4.57 -17.92 14.25
C LEU A 97 -5.42 -17.34 15.38
N MET A 98 -5.25 -16.07 15.76
CA MET A 98 -5.90 -15.47 16.95
C MET A 98 -7.42 -15.66 16.98
N SER A 99 -8.14 -15.27 15.92
CA SER A 99 -9.60 -15.34 15.90
C SER A 99 -10.12 -16.80 15.91
N PRO A 100 -9.60 -17.71 15.05
CA PRO A 100 -9.96 -19.13 15.09
C PRO A 100 -9.60 -19.81 16.41
N LEU A 101 -8.45 -19.47 17.01
CA LEU A 101 -8.04 -19.98 18.31
C LEU A 101 -8.99 -19.51 19.40
N ALA A 102 -9.45 -18.25 19.39
CA ALA A 102 -10.43 -17.75 20.34
C ALA A 102 -11.81 -18.43 20.20
N ALA A 103 -12.22 -18.74 18.97
CA ALA A 103 -13.47 -19.44 18.68
C ALA A 103 -13.45 -20.94 19.08
N PHE A 104 -12.26 -21.52 19.24
CA PHE A 104 -12.11 -22.93 19.63
C PHE A 104 -12.52 -23.16 21.08
N LYS A 105 -13.53 -24.02 21.29
CA LYS A 105 -14.19 -24.23 22.59
C LYS A 105 -13.54 -25.29 23.46
N GLU A 106 -12.83 -26.25 22.87
CA GLU A 106 -12.19 -27.29 23.67
C GLU A 106 -11.00 -26.73 24.46
N PRO A 107 -10.77 -27.23 25.69
CA PRO A 107 -9.62 -26.80 26.48
C PRO A 107 -8.31 -27.21 25.79
N LEU A 108 -7.40 -26.24 25.68
CA LEU A 108 -6.04 -26.45 25.21
C LEU A 108 -5.10 -26.16 26.38
N SER A 109 -4.32 -27.15 26.82
CA SER A 109 -3.34 -26.99 27.90
C SER A 109 -2.28 -25.95 27.58
N GLU A 110 -1.98 -25.75 26.30
CA GLU A 110 -0.93 -24.83 25.81
C GLU A 110 -1.48 -23.46 25.36
N ARG A 111 -2.75 -23.13 25.66
CA ARG A 111 -3.40 -21.91 25.13
C ARG A 111 -2.64 -20.63 25.51
N ASP A 112 -2.20 -20.54 26.76
CA ASP A 112 -1.47 -19.38 27.27
C ASP A 112 -0.08 -19.28 26.62
N GLU A 113 0.59 -20.41 26.36
CA GLU A 113 1.87 -20.44 25.65
C GLU A 113 1.71 -19.98 24.19
N LEU A 114 0.68 -20.48 23.49
CA LEU A 114 0.36 -20.06 22.13
C LEU A 114 0.06 -18.55 22.06
N ASN A 115 -0.74 -18.05 23.00
CA ASN A 115 -1.01 -16.62 23.13
C ASN A 115 0.29 -15.84 23.36
N ALA A 116 1.18 -16.31 24.25
CA ALA A 116 2.46 -15.65 24.50
C ALA A 116 3.43 -15.69 23.29
N ILE A 117 3.38 -16.75 22.47
CA ILE A 117 4.15 -16.81 21.21
C ILE A 117 3.59 -15.81 20.21
N MET A 118 2.27 -15.80 20.02
CA MET A 118 1.60 -14.86 19.11
C MET A 118 1.83 -13.42 19.56
N THR A 119 1.59 -13.10 20.83
CA THR A 119 1.82 -11.77 21.39
C THR A 119 3.27 -11.35 21.25
N ARG A 120 4.27 -12.18 21.59
CA ARG A 120 5.69 -11.82 21.38
C ARG A 120 6.02 -11.59 19.92
N LYS A 121 5.44 -12.36 19.01
CA LYS A 121 5.65 -12.17 17.57
C LYS A 121 4.99 -10.89 17.09
N ILE A 122 3.73 -10.65 17.46
CA ILE A 122 2.99 -9.42 17.15
C ILE A 122 3.71 -8.22 17.75
N GLU A 123 4.13 -8.26 19.01
CA GLU A 123 4.90 -7.18 19.64
C GLU A 123 6.25 -6.96 18.95
N ARG A 124 6.90 -8.01 18.43
CA ARG A 124 8.13 -7.88 17.65
C ARG A 124 7.86 -7.34 16.24
N GLU A 125 6.71 -7.65 15.66
CA GLU A 125 6.26 -7.14 14.36
C GLU A 125 5.67 -5.72 14.48
N ASP A 126 5.05 -5.36 15.59
CA ASP A 126 4.57 -4.00 15.91
C ASP A 126 5.73 -3.11 16.32
N ASN A 127 6.74 -3.68 17.00
CA ASN A 127 8.05 -3.09 17.17
C ASN A 127 8.93 -3.46 15.97
N ILE A 128 8.56 -3.05 14.74
CA ILE A 128 9.50 -2.98 13.61
C ILE A 128 10.59 -1.98 13.99
N VAL A 129 11.52 -2.48 14.79
CA VAL A 129 12.75 -1.82 15.15
C VAL A 129 13.59 -1.97 13.92
N ASP A 130 13.59 -0.91 13.10
CA ASP A 130 14.46 -0.75 11.95
C ASP A 130 15.87 -1.20 12.37
N PRO A 131 16.37 -2.35 11.87
CA PRO A 131 17.63 -2.90 12.34
C PRO A 131 18.77 -1.91 12.15
N ALA A 132 18.71 -1.08 11.10
CA ALA A 132 19.67 -0.04 10.81
C ALA A 132 19.59 1.14 11.78
N ALA A 133 18.38 1.53 12.21
CA ALA A 133 18.19 2.61 13.18
C ALA A 133 18.38 2.17 14.64
N ALA A 134 18.25 0.87 14.92
CA ALA A 134 18.28 0.28 16.26
C ALA A 134 19.69 0.15 16.83
N ALA A 135 20.64 -0.21 15.97
CA ALA A 135 22.02 -0.43 16.38
C ALA A 135 22.68 0.93 16.71
N PRO A 136 23.15 1.15 17.95
CA PRO A 136 23.75 2.43 18.33
C PRO A 136 24.95 2.83 17.47
N ALA A 137 25.70 1.84 16.97
CA ALA A 137 26.86 2.05 16.11
C ALA A 137 26.52 2.62 14.72
N THR A 138 25.30 2.40 14.23
CA THR A 138 24.87 2.74 12.86
C THR A 138 23.83 3.85 12.81
N ARG A 139 23.27 4.24 13.97
CA ARG A 139 22.14 5.17 14.07
C ARG A 139 22.44 6.55 13.49
N ASP A 140 23.62 7.11 13.77
CA ASP A 140 23.98 8.45 13.31
C ASP A 140 24.22 8.45 11.79
N GLU A 141 24.85 7.39 11.26
CA GLU A 141 25.00 7.20 9.81
C GLU A 141 23.65 7.05 9.12
N TYR A 142 22.73 6.25 9.68
CA TYR A 142 21.37 6.07 9.18
C TYR A 142 20.63 7.41 9.06
N ALA A 143 20.62 8.21 10.13
CA ALA A 143 20.00 9.54 10.12
C ALA A 143 20.66 10.48 9.10
N GLY A 144 21.99 10.44 8.97
CA GLY A 144 22.74 11.20 7.98
C GLY A 144 22.45 10.78 6.53
N PHE A 145 22.17 9.51 6.26
CA PHE A 145 21.72 9.06 4.94
C PHE A 145 20.32 9.55 4.62
N LEU A 146 19.37 9.45 5.55
CA LEU A 146 17.99 9.92 5.32
C LEU A 146 17.92 11.42 5.04
N ALA A 147 18.68 12.23 5.77
CA ALA A 147 18.72 13.67 5.56
C ALA A 147 19.19 14.03 4.14
N ARG A 148 20.22 13.34 3.64
CA ARG A 148 20.78 13.55 2.29
C ARG A 148 19.90 12.94 1.19
N ALA A 149 19.35 11.76 1.43
CA ALA A 149 18.44 11.08 0.50
C ALA A 149 17.13 11.86 0.30
N ALA A 150 16.76 12.74 1.24
CA ALA A 150 15.66 13.68 1.07
C ALA A 150 15.92 14.75 -0.01
N GLU A 151 17.13 14.84 -0.55
CA GLU A 151 17.54 15.83 -1.56
C GLU A 151 18.09 15.17 -2.84
N ASP A 152 18.75 14.03 -2.73
CA ASP A 152 19.43 13.35 -3.85
C ASP A 152 19.13 11.84 -3.89
N ASP A 153 18.53 11.39 -5.00
CA ASP A 153 18.19 9.99 -5.24
C ASP A 153 19.45 9.11 -5.43
N GLU A 154 20.60 9.65 -5.84
CA GLU A 154 21.84 8.88 -6.04
C GLU A 154 22.44 8.43 -4.70
N VAL A 155 22.23 9.21 -3.63
CA VAL A 155 22.63 8.84 -2.27
C VAL A 155 21.96 7.55 -1.82
N LEU A 156 20.76 7.24 -2.35
CA LEU A 156 20.06 6.00 -2.05
C LEU A 156 20.80 4.75 -2.54
N LEU A 157 21.66 4.85 -3.57
CA LEU A 157 22.44 3.71 -4.03
C LEU A 157 23.51 3.32 -3.02
N VAL A 158 24.30 4.30 -2.55
CA VAL A 158 25.30 4.11 -1.49
C VAL A 158 24.61 3.66 -0.20
N PHE A 159 23.45 4.25 0.11
CA PHE A 159 22.67 3.85 1.27
C PHE A 159 22.14 2.42 1.13
N GLY A 160 21.79 1.97 -0.08
CA GLY A 160 21.36 0.61 -0.35
C GLY A 160 22.44 -0.42 -0.06
N ASP A 161 23.68 -0.17 -0.48
CA ASP A 161 24.83 -1.03 -0.16
C ASP A 161 25.06 -1.12 1.35
N TRP A 162 24.98 0.03 2.03
CA TRP A 162 25.10 0.10 3.48
C TRP A 162 23.95 -0.65 4.19
N LEU A 163 22.70 -0.46 3.76
CA LEU A 163 21.52 -1.16 4.30
C LEU A 163 21.65 -2.68 4.13
N GLN A 164 22.13 -3.13 2.96
CA GLN A 164 22.39 -4.53 2.71
C GLN A 164 23.50 -5.08 3.62
N SER A 165 24.54 -4.29 3.90
CA SER A 165 25.64 -4.69 4.80
C SER A 165 25.19 -4.94 6.25
N VAL A 166 24.14 -4.27 6.70
CA VAL A 166 23.52 -4.46 8.02
C VAL A 166 22.34 -5.45 8.00
N GLY A 167 22.10 -6.12 6.87
CA GLY A 167 21.06 -7.13 6.72
C GLY A 167 19.65 -6.57 6.53
N ASP A 168 19.50 -5.29 6.19
CA ASP A 168 18.21 -4.68 5.90
C ASP A 168 17.75 -5.01 4.46
N ALA A 169 16.53 -5.55 4.34
CA ALA A 169 15.96 -5.98 3.06
C ALA A 169 15.75 -4.81 2.07
N ARG A 170 15.65 -3.57 2.54
CA ARG A 170 15.55 -2.37 1.68
C ARG A 170 16.80 -2.19 0.83
N GLY A 171 17.98 -2.57 1.33
CA GLY A 171 19.22 -2.51 0.56
C GLY A 171 19.16 -3.39 -0.70
N GLN A 172 18.71 -4.64 -0.54
CA GLN A 172 18.48 -5.53 -1.68
C GLN A 172 17.41 -4.99 -2.63
N LEU A 173 16.33 -4.40 -2.10
CA LEU A 173 15.27 -3.81 -2.91
C LEU A 173 15.78 -2.63 -3.76
N ILE A 174 16.62 -1.76 -3.18
CA ILE A 174 17.28 -0.66 -3.90
C ILE A 174 18.07 -1.19 -5.09
N ALA A 175 18.93 -2.19 -4.86
CA ALA A 175 19.77 -2.77 -5.91
C ALA A 175 18.94 -3.38 -7.05
N VAL A 176 17.86 -4.11 -6.71
CA VAL A 176 16.95 -4.71 -7.71
C VAL A 176 16.21 -3.64 -8.51
N GLN A 177 15.67 -2.61 -7.85
CA GLN A 177 14.94 -1.53 -8.51
C GLN A 177 15.85 -0.67 -9.37
N HIS A 178 17.10 -0.45 -8.96
CA HIS A 178 18.09 0.20 -9.81
C HIS A 178 18.34 -0.58 -11.09
N ALA A 179 18.57 -1.89 -10.96
CA ALA A 179 18.83 -2.74 -12.12
C ALA A 179 17.62 -2.79 -13.07
N LEU A 180 16.39 -2.67 -12.54
CA LEU A 180 15.16 -2.64 -13.33
C LEU A 180 15.05 -1.43 -14.25
N GLU A 181 15.57 -0.26 -13.85
CA GLU A 181 15.48 0.98 -14.64
C GLU A 181 16.13 0.86 -16.02
N THR A 182 17.20 0.06 -16.13
CA THR A 182 17.94 -0.14 -17.38
C THR A 182 17.73 -1.51 -18.02
N ALA A 183 17.10 -2.46 -17.31
CA ALA A 183 16.90 -3.81 -17.81
C ALA A 183 15.84 -3.87 -18.92
N LYS A 184 16.06 -4.75 -19.90
CA LYS A 184 15.13 -5.01 -21.01
C LYS A 184 14.96 -6.51 -21.22
N GLY A 185 13.82 -6.91 -21.79
CA GLY A 185 13.57 -8.29 -22.21
C GLY A 185 13.58 -9.29 -21.05
N PRO A 186 14.13 -10.52 -21.23
CA PRO A 186 14.08 -11.57 -20.22
C PRO A 186 14.71 -11.20 -18.87
N LYS A 187 15.76 -10.37 -18.86
CA LYS A 187 16.41 -9.90 -17.62
C LYS A 187 15.47 -9.05 -16.77
N GLN A 188 14.63 -8.23 -17.41
CA GLN A 188 13.64 -7.40 -16.71
C GLN A 188 12.60 -8.26 -15.99
N LEU A 189 12.11 -9.33 -16.64
CA LEU A 189 11.16 -10.25 -16.02
C LEU A 189 11.76 -10.93 -14.78
N GLY A 190 13.01 -11.41 -14.85
CA GLY A 190 13.70 -12.00 -13.72
C GLY A 190 13.89 -11.02 -12.55
N LEU A 191 14.19 -9.76 -12.84
CA LEU A 191 14.31 -8.71 -11.82
C LEU A 191 12.94 -8.33 -11.22
N GLN A 192 11.86 -8.31 -12.00
CA GLN A 192 10.50 -8.11 -11.48
C GLN A 192 10.08 -9.24 -10.54
N GLU A 193 10.46 -10.50 -10.82
CA GLU A 193 10.24 -11.61 -9.90
C GLU A 193 11.08 -11.49 -8.63
N ALA A 194 12.32 -11.00 -8.73
CA ALA A 194 13.17 -10.73 -7.57
C ALA A 194 12.60 -9.60 -6.70
N GLU A 195 12.14 -8.50 -7.31
CA GLU A 195 11.49 -7.37 -6.62
C GLU A 195 10.27 -7.85 -5.84
N LYS A 196 9.36 -8.60 -6.50
CA LYS A 196 8.19 -9.19 -5.85
C LYS A 196 8.57 -10.08 -4.66
N ARG A 197 9.65 -10.83 -4.77
CA ARG A 197 10.14 -11.70 -3.69
C ARG A 197 10.62 -10.87 -2.49
N VAL A 198 11.38 -9.81 -2.73
CA VAL A 198 11.87 -8.93 -1.66
C VAL A 198 10.68 -8.21 -0.99
N LEU A 199 9.77 -7.65 -1.78
CA LEU A 199 8.54 -6.99 -1.27
C LEU A 199 7.59 -7.92 -0.53
N SER A 200 7.60 -9.23 -0.84
CA SER A 200 6.79 -10.21 -0.11
C SER A 200 7.35 -10.57 1.28
N GLY A 201 8.55 -10.08 1.63
CA GLY A 201 9.09 -10.21 2.98
C GLY A 201 8.34 -9.33 3.97
N SER A 202 8.04 -9.85 5.16
CA SER A 202 7.17 -9.19 6.15
C SER A 202 7.71 -7.87 6.69
N LEU A 203 9.01 -7.60 6.60
CA LEU A 203 9.63 -6.41 7.21
C LEU A 203 9.50 -5.12 6.39
N LEU A 204 9.07 -5.19 5.13
CA LEU A 204 9.00 -4.01 4.26
C LEU A 204 7.64 -3.34 4.26
N MET A 205 6.58 -4.09 4.58
CA MET A 205 5.21 -3.61 4.49
C MET A 205 4.64 -3.38 5.89
N PRO A 206 4.06 -2.20 6.18
CA PRO A 206 3.29 -2.03 7.41
C PRO A 206 2.04 -2.93 7.37
N ASP A 207 1.65 -3.46 8.52
CA ASP A 207 0.52 -4.39 8.64
C ASP A 207 -0.82 -3.77 8.22
N ALA A 208 -0.99 -2.49 8.54
CA ALA A 208 -2.11 -1.72 8.00
C ALA A 208 -1.81 -1.38 6.54
N GLN A 209 -2.59 -2.01 5.65
CA GLN A 209 -2.47 -1.82 4.21
C GLN A 209 -3.28 -0.58 3.77
N PRO A 210 -2.63 0.55 3.44
CA PRO A 210 -3.25 1.57 2.61
C PRO A 210 -3.70 0.97 1.27
N ALA A 211 -4.51 1.74 0.54
CA ALA A 211 -5.11 1.32 -0.72
C ALA A 211 -4.05 0.93 -1.75
N ALA A 212 -2.95 1.69 -1.79
CA ALA A 212 -1.85 1.43 -2.69
C ALA A 212 -0.53 2.01 -2.17
N PHE A 213 0.55 1.33 -2.54
CA PHE A 213 1.92 1.79 -2.40
C PHE A 213 2.60 1.83 -3.77
N LEU A 214 3.31 2.91 -4.05
CA LEU A 214 4.29 2.96 -5.11
C LEU A 214 5.68 2.92 -4.49
N TRP A 215 6.41 1.85 -4.79
CA TRP A 215 7.77 1.66 -4.32
C TRP A 215 8.78 2.24 -5.30
N ARG A 216 9.83 2.88 -4.78
CA ARG A 216 10.98 3.34 -5.55
C ARG A 216 12.20 3.37 -4.65
N ARG A 217 13.33 2.81 -5.13
CA ARG A 217 14.61 2.75 -4.41
C ARG A 217 14.45 2.22 -2.98
N GLY A 218 13.74 1.12 -2.77
CA GLY A 218 13.59 0.50 -1.45
C GLY A 218 12.72 1.26 -0.44
N PHE A 219 12.15 2.40 -0.81
CA PHE A 219 11.22 3.18 0.00
C PHE A 219 9.86 3.30 -0.69
N VAL A 220 8.85 3.59 0.10
CA VAL A 220 7.54 4.00 -0.40
C VAL A 220 7.67 5.44 -0.89
N HIS A 221 7.50 5.63 -2.20
CA HIS A 221 7.52 6.94 -2.83
C HIS A 221 6.16 7.61 -2.79
N ARG A 222 5.10 6.84 -3.10
CA ARG A 222 3.70 7.26 -3.02
C ARG A 222 2.90 6.32 -2.13
N VAL A 223 2.05 6.89 -1.29
CA VAL A 223 1.06 6.15 -0.51
C VAL A 223 -0.34 6.73 -0.74
N MET A 224 -1.32 5.85 -0.90
CA MET A 224 -2.73 6.22 -1.07
C MET A 224 -3.55 5.69 0.10
N PHE A 225 -4.07 6.57 0.95
CA PHE A 225 -4.96 6.20 2.03
C PHE A 225 -6.43 6.34 1.60
N ASP A 226 -7.14 5.21 1.63
CA ASP A 226 -8.59 5.21 1.61
C ASP A 226 -9.13 5.77 2.94
N ALA A 227 -10.47 5.76 3.11
CA ALA A 227 -11.15 6.18 4.33
C ALA A 227 -10.90 5.21 5.51
N ILE A 228 -9.62 4.95 5.81
CA ILE A 228 -9.14 4.26 6.96
C ILE A 228 -9.27 5.20 8.17
N GLU A 229 -9.68 4.66 9.30
CA GLU A 229 -9.73 5.39 10.58
C GLU A 229 -8.37 6.05 10.87
N HIS A 230 -8.40 7.35 11.17
CA HIS A 230 -7.21 8.21 11.39
C HIS A 230 -6.18 7.59 12.34
N ASP A 231 -6.64 6.90 13.39
CA ASP A 231 -5.78 6.29 14.40
C ASP A 231 -4.88 5.17 13.85
N LYS A 232 -5.28 4.52 12.76
CA LYS A 232 -4.49 3.44 12.12
C LYS A 232 -3.31 3.95 11.30
N TRP A 233 -3.21 5.26 11.05
CA TRP A 233 -2.20 5.80 10.14
C TRP A 233 -0.91 6.13 10.87
N LYS A 234 -0.98 6.48 12.16
CA LYS A 234 0.19 6.83 12.96
C LYS A 234 1.24 5.70 12.99
N PRO A 235 0.86 4.42 13.20
CA PRO A 235 1.83 3.33 13.10
C PRO A 235 2.40 3.17 11.68
N VAL A 236 1.53 3.29 10.65
CA VAL A 236 1.94 3.18 9.23
C VAL A 236 2.99 4.23 8.88
N LEU A 237 2.76 5.51 9.19
CA LEU A 237 3.68 6.59 8.85
C LEU A 237 5.00 6.54 9.63
N ARG A 238 5.09 5.74 10.71
CA ARG A 238 6.34 5.48 11.43
C ARG A 238 7.16 4.35 10.81
N HIS A 239 6.59 3.61 9.86
CA HIS A 239 7.27 2.51 9.21
C HIS A 239 8.58 3.00 8.53
N PRO A 240 9.70 2.29 8.67
CA PRO A 240 10.98 2.69 8.09
C PRO A 240 10.94 2.97 6.58
N SER A 241 10.22 2.13 5.83
CA SER A 241 10.01 2.32 4.39
C SER A 241 9.26 3.60 3.99
N LEU A 242 8.55 4.26 4.92
CA LEU A 242 7.77 5.48 4.66
C LEU A 242 8.51 6.77 5.06
N GLN A 243 9.71 6.68 5.62
CA GLN A 243 10.47 7.85 6.09
C GLN A 243 10.87 8.83 4.97
N LEU A 244 10.89 8.36 3.72
CA LEU A 244 11.20 9.17 2.53
C LEU A 244 10.00 9.35 1.59
N VAL A 245 8.77 9.19 2.11
CA VAL A 245 7.56 9.37 1.29
C VAL A 245 7.51 10.79 0.72
N ARG A 246 7.24 10.87 -0.59
CA ARG A 246 7.19 12.13 -1.34
C ARG A 246 5.77 12.49 -1.77
N GLU A 247 4.96 11.48 -2.07
CA GLU A 247 3.61 11.66 -2.54
C GLU A 247 2.62 11.00 -1.58
N VAL A 248 1.63 11.78 -1.12
CA VAL A 248 0.58 11.28 -0.24
C VAL A 248 -0.76 11.63 -0.88
N ALA A 249 -1.59 10.62 -1.13
CA ALA A 249 -2.96 10.80 -1.57
C ALA A 249 -3.91 10.30 -0.49
N VAL A 250 -4.88 11.13 -0.13
CA VAL A 250 -5.71 10.91 1.04
C VAL A 250 -7.16 11.27 0.73
N SER A 251 -8.05 10.31 0.94
CA SER A 251 -9.49 10.51 0.75
C SER A 251 -10.23 11.02 1.99
N ALA A 252 -9.59 11.04 3.17
CA ALA A 252 -10.18 11.29 4.50
C ALA A 252 -9.40 12.32 5.35
N ALA A 253 -9.71 12.41 6.65
CA ALA A 253 -8.99 13.29 7.59
C ALA A 253 -7.51 12.90 7.68
N LEU A 254 -6.63 13.90 7.71
CA LEU A 254 -5.18 13.72 7.60
C LEU A 254 -4.50 13.66 8.97
N PRO A 255 -3.57 12.71 9.20
CA PRO A 255 -2.62 12.81 10.30
C PRO A 255 -1.52 13.83 9.98
N ALA A 256 -0.66 14.07 10.96
CA ALA A 256 0.60 14.76 10.72
C ALA A 256 1.41 13.96 9.68
N LEU A 257 1.75 14.61 8.57
CA LEU A 257 2.50 14.01 7.47
C LEU A 257 4.01 14.29 7.62
N PRO A 258 4.88 13.42 7.07
CA PRO A 258 6.32 13.67 7.07
C PRO A 258 6.69 14.94 6.29
N ALA A 259 7.71 15.67 6.76
CA ALA A 259 8.21 16.88 6.08
C ALA A 259 8.86 16.59 4.70
N THR A 260 9.07 15.32 4.36
CA THR A 260 9.58 14.86 3.06
C THR A 260 8.54 14.91 1.95
N VAL A 261 7.24 15.05 2.29
CA VAL A 261 6.16 15.15 1.31
C VAL A 261 6.37 16.38 0.41
N ARG A 262 6.26 16.15 -0.89
CA ARG A 262 6.37 17.15 -1.98
C ARG A 262 5.07 17.27 -2.78
N VAL A 263 4.31 16.18 -2.86
CA VAL A 263 3.00 16.13 -3.53
C VAL A 263 1.95 15.67 -2.53
N LEU A 264 0.90 16.48 -2.35
CA LEU A 264 -0.25 16.14 -1.53
C LEU A 264 -1.51 16.13 -2.37
N GLU A 265 -2.25 15.03 -2.32
CA GLU A 265 -3.55 14.87 -2.99
C GLU A 265 -4.65 14.70 -1.95
N LEU A 266 -5.60 15.64 -1.95
CA LEU A 266 -6.71 15.72 -1.01
C LEU A 266 -8.02 15.39 -1.71
N GLY A 267 -8.65 14.31 -1.27
CA GLY A 267 -9.99 13.91 -1.67
C GLY A 267 -11.10 14.74 -1.01
N ARG A 268 -12.34 14.33 -1.27
CA ARG A 268 -13.60 15.05 -0.94
C ARG A 268 -13.82 15.36 0.55
N LEU A 269 -13.11 14.70 1.47
CA LEU A 269 -13.42 14.73 2.91
C LEU A 269 -12.47 15.59 3.77
N ALA A 270 -11.50 16.29 3.18
CA ALA A 270 -10.72 17.25 3.94
C ALA A 270 -11.65 18.41 4.37
N ARG A 271 -11.98 18.50 5.66
CA ARG A 271 -12.72 19.67 6.18
C ARG A 271 -11.84 20.90 5.98
N ARG A 272 -12.46 22.03 5.65
CA ARG A 272 -11.74 23.28 5.31
C ARG A 272 -10.71 23.69 6.37
N ASP A 273 -11.05 23.50 7.64
CA ASP A 273 -10.20 23.90 8.77
C ASP A 273 -8.94 23.01 8.90
N ASP A 274 -8.99 21.77 8.41
CA ASP A 274 -7.84 20.86 8.49
C ASP A 274 -6.77 21.22 7.46
N VAL A 275 -7.18 21.70 6.27
CA VAL A 275 -6.27 21.95 5.13
C VAL A 275 -5.17 22.94 5.52
N ALA A 276 -5.52 24.07 6.15
CA ALA A 276 -4.53 25.07 6.54
C ALA A 276 -3.50 24.51 7.55
N ALA A 277 -3.96 23.75 8.54
CA ALA A 277 -3.08 23.13 9.55
C ALA A 277 -2.15 22.08 8.95
N ILE A 278 -2.66 21.27 8.01
CA ILE A 278 -1.87 20.26 7.29
C ILE A 278 -0.78 20.93 6.45
N LEU A 279 -1.15 21.94 5.66
CA LEU A 279 -0.22 22.64 4.78
C LEU A 279 0.89 23.33 5.60
N ALA A 280 0.57 23.89 6.77
CA ALA A 280 1.57 24.48 7.66
C ALA A 280 2.63 23.47 8.15
N GLY A 281 2.27 22.18 8.26
CA GLY A 281 3.18 21.10 8.65
C GLY A 281 4.07 20.58 7.52
N LEU A 282 3.92 21.07 6.28
CA LEU A 282 4.58 20.54 5.09
C LEU A 282 5.47 21.59 4.40
N PRO A 283 6.57 22.03 5.04
CA PRO A 283 7.39 23.14 4.56
C PRO A 283 8.10 22.90 3.22
N GLY A 284 8.06 21.67 2.70
CA GLY A 284 8.60 21.28 1.39
C GLY A 284 7.53 21.03 0.33
N LEU A 285 6.25 21.28 0.59
CA LEU A 285 5.19 20.98 -0.37
C LEU A 285 5.31 21.85 -1.63
N GLU A 286 5.44 21.18 -2.79
CA GLU A 286 5.63 21.80 -4.11
C GLU A 286 4.37 21.70 -4.97
N ARG A 287 3.66 20.56 -4.90
CA ARG A 287 2.45 20.31 -5.68
C ARG A 287 1.29 19.94 -4.76
N LEU A 288 0.15 20.60 -4.96
CA LEU A 288 -1.08 20.32 -4.24
C LEU A 288 -2.18 19.93 -5.24
N LYS A 289 -2.80 18.78 -5.01
CA LYS A 289 -3.91 18.27 -5.80
C LYS A 289 -5.16 18.26 -4.93
N LEU A 290 -6.23 18.88 -5.40
CA LEU A 290 -7.45 19.03 -4.64
C LEU A 290 -8.65 18.53 -5.44
N HIS A 291 -9.43 17.64 -4.84
CA HIS A 291 -10.68 17.14 -5.42
C HIS A 291 -11.88 17.81 -4.77
N PHE A 292 -12.85 18.21 -5.59
CA PHE A 292 -14.14 18.75 -5.13
C PHE A 292 -14.05 19.97 -4.21
N VAL A 293 -13.10 20.88 -4.45
CA VAL A 293 -12.93 22.08 -3.63
C VAL A 293 -13.91 23.18 -4.00
N ASP A 294 -14.46 23.82 -2.97
CA ASP A 294 -15.38 24.94 -3.06
C ASP A 294 -14.85 26.27 -2.49
N ASP A 295 -13.79 26.21 -1.67
CA ASP A 295 -13.15 27.38 -1.06
C ASP A 295 -11.62 27.19 -1.05
N LEU A 296 -10.92 27.95 -1.89
CA LEU A 296 -9.46 27.98 -1.95
C LEU A 296 -8.84 28.92 -0.92
N ARG A 297 -9.62 29.76 -0.22
CA ARG A 297 -9.04 30.71 0.77
C ARG A 297 -8.44 30.03 1.98
N ALA A 298 -8.76 28.76 2.23
CA ALA A 298 -8.09 27.94 3.24
C ALA A 298 -6.70 27.46 2.79
N VAL A 299 -6.42 27.50 1.49
CA VAL A 299 -5.17 27.02 0.90
C VAL A 299 -4.12 28.12 0.98
N ARG A 300 -3.31 28.08 2.03
CA ARG A 300 -2.17 28.99 2.25
C ARG A 300 -0.87 28.18 2.27
N HIS A 301 0.02 28.42 1.33
CA HIS A 301 1.34 27.78 1.31
C HIS A 301 2.40 28.59 0.57
N GLY A 302 3.55 28.80 1.22
CA GLY A 302 4.64 29.63 0.68
C GLY A 302 5.44 29.00 -0.46
N LYS A 303 5.40 27.66 -0.62
CA LYS A 303 6.22 26.92 -1.60
C LYS A 303 5.44 26.11 -2.64
N VAL A 304 4.10 26.10 -2.60
CA VAL A 304 3.33 25.39 -3.63
C VAL A 304 3.55 26.12 -4.95
N VAL A 305 4.22 25.46 -5.89
CA VAL A 305 4.50 25.96 -7.24
C VAL A 305 3.45 25.49 -8.24
N GLU A 306 2.78 24.39 -7.95
CA GLU A 306 1.74 23.82 -8.79
C GLU A 306 0.49 23.45 -7.99
N LEU A 307 -0.67 23.95 -8.45
CA LEU A 307 -1.99 23.61 -7.93
C LEU A 307 -2.77 22.87 -9.00
N GLU A 308 -3.30 21.70 -8.67
CA GLU A 308 -4.12 20.88 -9.55
C GLU A 308 -5.51 20.72 -8.95
N LEU A 309 -6.54 21.14 -9.70
CA LEU A 309 -7.93 21.10 -9.26
C LEU A 309 -8.69 20.04 -10.05
N PHE A 310 -9.24 19.07 -9.34
CA PHE A 310 -10.04 17.99 -9.88
C PHE A 310 -11.52 18.23 -9.59
N ASP A 311 -12.34 18.15 -10.63
CA ASP A 311 -13.80 18.22 -10.57
C ASP A 311 -14.31 19.23 -9.54
N LEU A 312 -14.07 20.52 -9.82
CA LEU A 312 -14.75 21.61 -9.13
C LEU A 312 -16.25 21.32 -9.24
N GLY A 313 -16.86 20.90 -8.13
CA GLY A 313 -18.20 20.31 -8.15
C GLY A 313 -19.12 21.17 -9.00
N ALA A 314 -19.83 20.55 -9.95
CA ALA A 314 -20.60 21.25 -10.98
C ALA A 314 -21.24 22.49 -10.37
N PRO A 315 -20.88 23.71 -10.81
CA PRO A 315 -21.20 24.93 -10.09
C PRO A 315 -22.71 24.97 -9.90
N ARG A 316 -23.15 24.65 -8.68
CA ARG A 316 -24.56 24.77 -8.33
C ARG A 316 -24.87 26.25 -8.50
N ALA A 317 -26.03 26.60 -9.04
CA ALA A 317 -26.42 28.00 -9.17
C ALA A 317 -26.20 28.73 -7.83
N GLY A 318 -25.31 29.73 -7.81
CA GLY A 318 -24.89 30.46 -6.61
C GLY A 318 -23.60 30.00 -5.92
N MET A 319 -22.95 28.93 -6.38
CA MET A 319 -21.66 28.49 -5.86
C MET A 319 -20.53 29.32 -6.47
N THR A 320 -20.02 30.26 -5.68
CA THR A 320 -18.81 31.03 -6.01
C THR A 320 -17.61 30.28 -5.44
N LEU A 321 -16.69 29.81 -6.31
CA LEU A 321 -15.37 29.40 -5.84
C LEU A 321 -14.74 30.62 -5.20
N ARG A 322 -14.56 30.54 -3.90
CA ARG A 322 -13.87 31.61 -3.18
C ARG A 322 -12.39 31.36 -3.39
N THR A 323 -11.79 32.22 -4.18
CA THR A 323 -10.44 31.96 -4.69
C THR A 323 -9.41 32.41 -3.66
N ALA A 324 -8.26 31.74 -3.69
CA ALA A 324 -7.15 32.18 -2.88
C ALA A 324 -6.65 33.53 -3.42
N ASP A 325 -6.26 34.43 -2.55
CA ASP A 325 -5.50 35.61 -2.94
C ASP A 325 -4.03 35.22 -3.25
N ARG A 326 -3.33 36.05 -4.01
CA ARG A 326 -1.95 35.78 -4.42
C ARG A 326 -0.99 35.68 -3.22
N ASP A 327 -1.25 36.44 -2.16
CA ASP A 327 -0.50 36.38 -0.90
C ASP A 327 -0.60 35.02 -0.20
N GLN A 328 -1.66 34.24 -0.49
CA GLN A 328 -1.87 32.91 0.08
C GLN A 328 -1.02 31.85 -0.62
N LEU A 329 -0.76 32.03 -1.93
CA LEU A 329 0.02 31.11 -2.77
C LEU A 329 1.07 31.89 -3.57
N PRO A 330 2.05 32.54 -2.91
CA PRO A 330 2.96 33.48 -3.57
C PRO A 330 3.92 32.81 -4.56
N SER A 331 4.17 31.51 -4.41
CA SER A 331 5.07 30.74 -5.29
C SER A 331 4.34 30.02 -6.43
N LEU A 332 3.00 30.12 -6.52
CA LEU A 332 2.23 29.42 -7.54
C LEU A 332 2.63 29.94 -8.93
N ARG A 333 3.05 29.03 -9.80
CA ARG A 333 3.45 29.31 -11.20
C ARG A 333 2.58 28.56 -12.19
N ARG A 334 2.10 27.37 -11.81
CA ARG A 334 1.31 26.50 -12.65
C ARG A 334 -0.03 26.16 -12.01
N LEU A 335 -1.11 26.35 -12.77
CA LEU A 335 -2.44 25.89 -12.40
C LEU A 335 -2.92 24.86 -13.41
N VAL A 336 -3.34 23.70 -12.91
CA VAL A 336 -3.88 22.62 -13.74
C VAL A 336 -5.35 22.40 -13.36
N LEU A 337 -6.24 22.54 -14.34
CA LEU A 337 -7.67 22.29 -14.19
C LEU A 337 -8.02 20.96 -14.86
N ARG A 338 -8.29 19.92 -14.07
CA ARG A 338 -8.77 18.61 -14.55
C ARG A 338 -10.25 18.46 -14.23
N ILE A 339 -11.09 18.86 -15.18
CA ILE A 339 -12.53 18.98 -14.98
C ILE A 339 -13.25 18.13 -16.00
N GLU A 340 -13.92 17.06 -15.57
CA GLU A 340 -14.65 16.18 -16.49
C GLU A 340 -15.89 16.86 -17.06
N ARG A 341 -16.50 17.80 -16.33
CA ARG A 341 -17.72 18.51 -16.72
C ARG A 341 -17.71 19.97 -16.28
N GLY A 342 -18.02 20.88 -17.21
CA GLY A 342 -18.13 22.31 -16.90
C GLY A 342 -16.79 23.04 -16.79
N LEU A 343 -15.78 22.60 -17.55
CA LEU A 343 -14.47 23.25 -17.61
C LEU A 343 -14.57 24.74 -17.96
N ASP A 344 -15.50 25.12 -18.84
CA ASP A 344 -15.74 26.53 -19.21
C ASP A 344 -16.08 27.41 -17.99
N ALA A 345 -16.94 26.90 -17.11
CA ALA A 345 -17.33 27.61 -15.90
C ALA A 345 -16.17 27.67 -14.90
N ALA A 346 -15.39 26.59 -14.78
CA ALA A 346 -14.16 26.57 -13.97
C ALA A 346 -13.15 27.60 -14.47
N VAL A 347 -12.92 27.67 -15.79
CA VAL A 347 -12.03 28.63 -16.41
C VAL A 347 -12.50 30.06 -16.15
N ALA A 348 -13.76 30.38 -16.44
CA ALA A 348 -14.32 31.72 -16.19
C ALA A 348 -14.16 32.14 -14.72
N LEU A 349 -14.37 31.19 -13.82
CA LEU A 349 -14.28 31.41 -12.38
C LEU A 349 -12.84 31.66 -11.91
N VAL A 350 -11.85 30.96 -12.46
CA VAL A 350 -10.44 31.14 -12.12
C VAL A 350 -9.86 32.39 -12.81
N CYS A 351 -10.19 32.66 -14.07
CA CYS A 351 -9.73 33.84 -14.80
C CYS A 351 -10.19 35.17 -14.16
N GLY A 352 -11.30 35.16 -13.41
CA GLY A 352 -11.78 36.32 -12.64
C GLY A 352 -10.96 36.63 -11.38
N THR A 353 -9.85 35.96 -11.13
CA THR A 353 -9.17 35.95 -9.83
C THR A 353 -7.76 36.52 -9.91
N PRO A 354 -7.21 37.04 -8.79
CA PRO A 354 -5.82 37.46 -8.74
C PRO A 354 -4.81 36.33 -9.03
N LEU A 355 -5.20 35.06 -8.83
CA LEU A 355 -4.29 33.92 -9.00
C LEU A 355 -3.72 33.82 -10.40
N VAL A 356 -4.50 34.17 -11.43
CA VAL A 356 -4.12 33.95 -12.83
C VAL A 356 -3.15 35.00 -13.36
N ARG A 357 -3.09 36.18 -12.72
CA ARG A 357 -2.31 37.33 -13.23
C ARG A 357 -0.82 37.04 -13.39
N ASP A 358 -0.28 36.19 -12.51
CA ASP A 358 1.16 35.87 -12.46
C ASP A 358 1.44 34.39 -12.77
N LEU A 359 0.48 33.65 -13.32
CA LEU A 359 0.72 32.26 -13.71
C LEU A 359 1.62 32.22 -14.95
N GLU A 360 2.66 31.39 -14.88
CA GLU A 360 3.49 31.02 -16.03
C GLU A 360 2.74 30.04 -16.94
N GLU A 361 1.91 29.16 -16.37
CA GLU A 361 1.21 28.11 -17.11
C GLU A 361 -0.21 27.85 -16.55
N LEU A 362 -1.22 27.88 -17.43
CA LEU A 362 -2.57 27.40 -17.16
C LEU A 362 -2.86 26.20 -18.07
N VAL A 363 -3.04 25.03 -17.46
CA VAL A 363 -3.29 23.78 -18.18
C VAL A 363 -4.73 23.35 -18.00
N LEU A 364 -5.41 23.09 -19.12
CA LEU A 364 -6.81 22.71 -19.14
C LEU A 364 -6.95 21.25 -19.63
N HIS A 365 -7.53 20.40 -18.80
CA HIS A 365 -7.86 19.02 -19.14
C HIS A 365 -9.35 18.79 -18.94
N GLY A 366 -10.09 18.68 -20.04
CA GLY A 366 -11.53 18.45 -20.02
C GLY A 366 -12.22 18.94 -21.30
N PRO A 367 -13.51 18.63 -21.47
CA PRO A 367 -14.29 19.14 -22.59
C PRO A 367 -14.54 20.65 -22.42
N ILE A 368 -14.11 21.44 -23.40
CA ILE A 368 -14.40 22.88 -23.52
C ILE A 368 -15.51 23.04 -24.55
N THR A 369 -16.57 23.76 -24.22
CA THR A 369 -17.58 24.12 -25.23
C THR A 369 -17.17 25.39 -25.97
N PRO A 370 -17.53 25.56 -27.26
CA PRO A 370 -17.21 26.78 -28.00
C PRO A 370 -17.69 28.07 -27.33
N ALA A 371 -18.83 28.04 -26.63
CA ALA A 371 -19.36 29.17 -25.88
C ALA A 371 -18.49 29.55 -24.67
N GLY A 372 -17.77 28.58 -24.11
CA GLY A 372 -16.88 28.75 -22.96
C GLY A 372 -15.54 29.42 -23.24
N LEU A 373 -15.16 29.57 -24.51
CA LEU A 373 -13.91 30.23 -24.91
C LEU A 373 -14.02 31.77 -24.96
N ALA A 374 -15.23 32.32 -24.94
CA ALA A 374 -15.47 33.76 -25.00
C ALA A 374 -14.79 34.59 -23.87
N PRO A 375 -14.70 34.12 -22.60
CA PRO A 375 -14.08 34.87 -21.50
C PRO A 375 -12.55 34.84 -21.47
N LEU A 376 -11.91 34.04 -22.34
CA LEU A 376 -10.45 33.87 -22.38
C LEU A 376 -9.73 34.89 -23.27
N ARG A 377 -10.47 35.82 -23.89
CA ARG A 377 -9.94 36.82 -24.83
C ARG A 377 -9.49 38.11 -24.15
#